data_AF-A0A0R3X4J4-F1
#
_entry.id   AF-A0A0R3X4J4-F1
#
_cell.length_a   1.000
_cell.length_b   1.000
_cell.length_c   1.000
_cell.angle_alpha   90.00
_cell.angle_beta   90.00
_cell.angle_gamma   90.00
#
_symmetry.space_group_name_H-M   'P 1'
#
loop_
_entity.id
_entity.type
_entity.pdbx_description
1 polymer ?
#
loop_
_entity_poly.entity_id
_entity_poly.type
_entity_poly.pdbx_seq_one_letter_code
_entity_poly.pdbx_strand_id
1 'polypeptide(L)'
;MSGDQQPTPAKRPKKESIIDLTRYQDKLIRVKFTGGREATGVLKGCDNLQNMVLDNTIEYLRDPADPSRLTEDTRELGLVVCRGPSVELVCPAEGMEVISNPFVEAE
;
A
#
# COMPACT_ATOMS: atom_id res chain seq x y z
N MET A 1 -42.61 -29.10 -27.68
CA MET A 1 -41.22 -29.38 -27.28
C MET A 1 -40.60 -28.05 -26.91
N SER A 2 -40.50 -27.83 -25.60
CA SER A 2 -40.10 -26.58 -24.97
C SER A 2 -38.59 -26.38 -25.08
N GLY A 3 -38.15 -25.22 -25.55
CA GLY A 3 -36.75 -24.82 -25.55
C GLY A 3 -36.61 -23.49 -24.83
N ASP A 4 -36.46 -23.53 -23.51
CA ASP A 4 -36.06 -22.38 -22.70
C ASP A 4 -34.59 -22.06 -23.02
N GLN A 5 -34.34 -20.96 -23.74
CA GLN A 5 -33.01 -20.38 -23.84
C GLN A 5 -32.70 -19.62 -22.55
N GLN A 6 -31.85 -20.21 -21.70
CA GLN A 6 -31.28 -19.52 -20.56
C GLN A 6 -30.41 -18.33 -21.03
N PRO A 7 -30.60 -17.12 -20.46
CA PRO A 7 -29.73 -15.99 -20.77
C PRO A 7 -28.34 -16.23 -20.19
N THR A 8 -27.32 -16.20 -21.05
CA THR A 8 -25.91 -16.30 -20.64
C THR A 8 -25.56 -15.15 -19.70
N PRO A 9 -24.92 -15.40 -18.54
CA PRO A 9 -24.56 -14.33 -17.62
C PRO A 9 -23.54 -13.40 -18.27
N ALA A 10 -23.91 -12.14 -18.44
CA ALA A 10 -23.03 -11.09 -18.94
C ALA A 10 -21.76 -11.03 -18.06
N LYS A 11 -20.59 -11.18 -18.68
CA LYS A 11 -19.29 -11.03 -18.02
C LYS A 11 -19.24 -9.63 -17.41
N ARG A 12 -19.26 -9.54 -16.08
CA ARG A 12 -19.08 -8.28 -15.37
C ARG A 12 -17.73 -7.67 -15.81
N PRO A 13 -17.68 -6.38 -16.16
CA PRO A 13 -16.43 -5.74 -16.54
C PRO A 13 -15.44 -5.85 -15.38
N LYS A 14 -14.19 -6.22 -15.70
CA LYS A 14 -13.12 -6.28 -14.71
C LYS A 14 -12.92 -4.87 -14.17
N LYS A 15 -12.98 -4.70 -12.84
CA LYS A 15 -12.55 -3.46 -12.20
C LYS A 15 -11.04 -3.38 -12.35
N GLU A 16 -10.58 -2.59 -13.30
CA GLU A 16 -9.16 -2.27 -13.45
C GLU A 16 -8.76 -1.27 -12.36
N SER A 17 -7.60 -1.49 -11.73
CA SER A 17 -7.04 -0.55 -10.76
C SER A 17 -6.63 0.72 -11.50
N ILE A 18 -7.00 1.88 -10.97
CA ILE A 18 -6.60 3.20 -11.49
C ILE A 18 -5.07 3.39 -11.32
N ILE A 19 -4.50 2.74 -10.31
CA ILE A 19 -3.08 2.84 -9.97
C ILE A 19 -2.36 1.66 -10.61
N ASP A 20 -1.37 1.97 -11.44
CA ASP A 20 -0.46 1.02 -12.06
C ASP A 20 0.77 0.82 -11.15
N LEU A 21 0.65 -0.15 -10.25
CA LEU A 21 1.72 -0.53 -9.31
C LEU A 21 2.94 -1.15 -10.01
N THR A 22 2.79 -1.62 -11.25
CA THR A 22 3.88 -2.18 -12.07
C THR A 22 5.03 -1.18 -12.26
N ARG A 23 4.74 0.12 -12.24
CA ARG A 23 5.76 1.18 -12.36
C ARG A 23 6.70 1.26 -11.16
N TYR A 24 6.29 0.71 -10.03
CA TYR A 24 7.05 0.64 -8.80
C TYR A 24 7.67 -0.73 -8.56
N GLN A 25 7.59 -1.63 -9.54
CA GLN A 25 8.22 -2.94 -9.47
C GLN A 25 9.73 -2.80 -9.21
N ASP A 26 10.22 -3.57 -8.24
CA ASP A 26 11.61 -3.55 -7.75
C ASP A 26 12.08 -2.20 -7.19
N LYS A 27 11.14 -1.29 -6.87
CA LYS A 27 11.43 -0.04 -6.18
C LYS A 27 11.03 -0.12 -4.71
N LEU A 28 11.72 0.68 -3.90
CA LEU A 28 11.37 0.89 -2.51
C LEU A 28 10.09 1.74 -2.44
N ILE A 29 9.04 1.20 -1.84
CA ILE A 29 7.78 1.91 -1.62
C ILE A 29 7.45 1.96 -0.14
N ARG A 30 6.76 3.03 0.24
CA ARG A 30 6.21 3.25 1.57
C ARG A 30 4.68 3.10 1.51
N VAL A 31 4.16 2.26 2.39
CA VAL A 31 2.75 1.85 2.42
C VAL A 31 2.17 2.19 3.77
N LYS A 32 1.06 2.94 3.78
CA LYS A 32 0.25 3.16 4.98
C LYS A 32 -0.99 2.30 4.93
N PHE A 33 -1.30 1.66 6.05
CA PHE A 33 -2.47 0.83 6.22
C PHE A 33 -3.51 1.54 7.06
N THR A 34 -4.76 1.17 6.81
CA THR A 34 -5.88 1.55 7.66
C THR A 34 -5.60 1.16 9.11
N GLY A 35 -5.90 2.10 10.01
CA GLY A 35 -5.54 1.96 11.41
C GLY A 35 -4.09 2.31 11.70
N GLY A 36 -3.38 3.01 10.79
CA GLY A 36 -2.17 3.81 11.02
C GLY A 36 -0.83 3.07 10.99
N ARG A 37 -0.80 1.79 10.61
CA ARG A 37 0.48 1.06 10.45
C ARG A 37 1.19 1.58 9.21
N GLU A 38 2.51 1.69 9.28
CA GLU A 38 3.32 2.14 8.16
C GLU A 38 4.50 1.20 7.95
N ALA A 39 4.72 0.81 6.70
CA ALA A 39 5.83 -0.05 6.32
C ALA A 39 6.52 0.46 5.06
N THR A 40 7.80 0.14 4.92
CA THR A 40 8.59 0.37 3.71
C THR A 40 9.21 -0.93 3.27
N GLY A 41 9.21 -1.21 1.97
CA GLY A 41 9.78 -2.43 1.41
C GLY A 41 9.88 -2.36 -0.10
N VAL A 42 10.63 -3.30 -0.69
CA VAL A 42 10.80 -3.37 -2.14
C VAL A 42 9.63 -4.12 -2.75
N LEU A 43 8.89 -3.49 -3.67
CA LEU A 43 7.75 -4.13 -4.32
C LEU A 43 8.23 -5.25 -5.26
N LYS A 44 7.91 -6.49 -4.92
CA LYS A 44 8.23 -7.68 -5.73
C LYS A 44 7.09 -8.17 -6.60
N GLY A 45 5.87 -7.77 -6.28
CA GLY A 45 4.72 -8.05 -7.14
C GLY A 45 3.43 -7.55 -6.53
N CYS A 46 2.39 -7.46 -7.36
CA CYS A 46 1.05 -7.11 -6.93
C CYS A 46 -0.01 -7.83 -7.76
N ASP A 47 -1.24 -7.89 -7.23
CA ASP A 47 -2.40 -8.40 -7.96
C ASP A 47 -3.45 -7.30 -8.23
N ASN A 48 -4.54 -7.67 -8.90
CA ASN A 48 -5.63 -6.75 -9.24
C ASN A 48 -6.40 -6.21 -8.02
N LEU A 49 -6.29 -6.86 -6.86
CA LEU A 49 -6.87 -6.40 -5.60
C LEU A 49 -5.89 -5.56 -4.79
N GLN A 50 -4.75 -5.20 -5.39
CA GLN A 50 -3.66 -4.44 -4.77
C GLN A 50 -3.07 -5.15 -3.55
N ASN A 51 -3.17 -6.48 -3.48
CA ASN A 51 -2.30 -7.22 -2.58
C ASN A 51 -0.88 -7.08 -3.10
N MET A 52 0.07 -6.80 -2.21
CA MET A 52 1.46 -6.51 -2.57
C MET A 52 2.39 -7.49 -1.87
N VAL A 53 3.44 -7.90 -2.56
CA VAL A 53 4.57 -8.63 -1.98
C VAL A 53 5.70 -7.64 -1.78
N LEU A 54 6.11 -7.42 -0.53
CA LEU A 54 7.22 -6.54 -0.19
C LEU A 54 8.37 -7.35 0.37
N ASP A 55 9.57 -7.11 -0.15
CA ASP A 55 10.81 -7.70 0.32
C ASP A 55 11.63 -6.70 1.14
N ASN A 56 12.46 -7.19 2.06
CA ASN A 56 13.22 -6.40 3.04
C ASN A 56 12.33 -5.36 3.76
N THR A 57 11.16 -5.80 4.22
CA THR A 57 10.16 -4.90 4.78
C THR A 57 10.55 -4.44 6.18
N ILE A 58 10.45 -3.13 6.39
CA ILE A 58 10.63 -2.45 7.67
C ILE A 58 9.30 -1.81 8.05
N GLU A 59 8.79 -2.11 9.24
CA GLU A 59 7.63 -1.43 9.80
C GLU A 59 8.05 -0.38 10.82
N TYR A 60 7.43 0.79 10.75
CA TYR A 60 7.58 1.88 11.71
C TYR A 60 6.58 1.67 12.84
N LEU A 61 7.09 1.57 14.06
CA LEU A 61 6.26 1.40 15.24
C LEU A 61 5.60 2.74 15.60
N ARG A 62 4.51 2.63 16.35
CA ARG A 62 3.74 3.78 16.82
C ARG A 62 3.86 3.89 18.32
N ASP A 63 3.70 5.11 18.79
CA ASP A 63 3.73 5.40 20.21
C ASP A 63 2.52 4.71 20.88
N PRO A 64 2.73 3.85 21.90
CA PRO A 64 1.64 3.25 22.66
C PRO A 64 0.74 4.29 23.35
N ALA A 65 1.28 5.46 23.68
CA ALA A 65 0.56 6.55 24.32
C ALA A 65 -0.15 7.47 23.32
N ASP A 66 0.37 7.59 22.09
CA ASP A 66 -0.23 8.39 21.01
C ASP A 66 -0.23 7.63 19.68
N PRO A 67 -1.32 6.94 19.33
CA PRO A 67 -1.44 6.17 18.09
C PRO A 67 -1.33 7.00 16.79
N SER A 68 -1.40 8.33 16.89
CA SER A 68 -1.23 9.24 15.74
C SER A 68 0.23 9.54 15.43
N ARG A 69 1.15 9.21 16.36
CA ARG A 69 2.58 9.50 16.24
C ARG A 69 3.37 8.24 15.95
N LEU A 70 4.21 8.32 14.91
CA LEU A 70 5.21 7.30 14.63
C LEU A 70 6.40 7.52 15.56
N THR A 71 6.92 6.44 16.12
CA THR A 71 8.20 6.46 16.82
C THR A 71 9.33 6.26 15.80
N GLU A 72 10.56 6.55 16.21
CA GLU A 72 11.74 6.20 15.39
C GLU A 72 12.06 4.70 15.45
N ASP A 73 11.34 3.94 16.28
CA ASP A 73 11.53 2.51 16.39
C ASP A 73 11.02 1.80 15.14
N THR A 74 11.88 0.96 14.58
CA THR A 74 11.58 0.16 13.41
C THR A 74 11.70 -1.33 13.73
N ARG A 75 10.93 -2.14 13.00
CA ARG A 75 11.05 -3.61 13.04
C ARG A 75 11.25 -4.18 11.66
N GLU A 76 12.20 -5.09 11.52
CA GLU A 76 12.41 -5.85 10.29
C GLU A 76 11.45 -7.03 10.22
N LEU A 77 10.79 -7.19 9.08
CA LEU A 77 9.84 -8.27 8.79
C LEU A 77 10.30 -9.17 7.63
N GLY A 78 11.27 -8.72 6.83
CA GLY A 78 11.75 -9.46 5.65
C GLY A 78 10.69 -9.50 4.55
N LEU A 79 10.36 -10.70 4.06
CA LEU A 79 9.38 -10.90 2.99
C LEU A 79 7.96 -10.96 3.55
N VAL A 80 7.10 -10.03 3.15
CA VAL A 80 5.72 -9.96 3.62
C VAL A 80 4.73 -9.86 2.47
N VAL A 81 3.49 -10.27 2.75
CA VAL A 81 2.34 -10.04 1.88
C VAL A 81 1.41 -9.02 2.53
N CYS A 82 1.21 -7.89 1.86
CA CYS A 82 0.33 -6.82 2.28
C CYS A 82 -1.07 -7.03 1.69
N ARG A 83 -2.11 -6.87 2.51
CA ARG A 83 -3.51 -7.04 2.11
C ARG A 83 -4.05 -5.75 1.50
N GLY A 84 -4.37 -5.76 0.21
CA GLY A 84 -4.81 -4.59 -0.56
C GLY A 84 -6.01 -3.82 0.04
N PRO A 85 -7.08 -4.49 0.53
CA PRO A 85 -8.21 -3.80 1.18
C PRO A 85 -7.86 -2.98 2.43
N SER A 86 -6.70 -3.21 3.03
CA SER A 86 -6.22 -2.45 4.19
C SER A 86 -5.24 -1.36 3.81
N VAL A 87 -4.88 -1.22 2.54
CA VAL A 87 -3.95 -0.19 2.06
C VAL A 87 -4.69 1.14 1.92
N GLU A 88 -4.15 2.18 2.52
CA GLU A 88 -4.67 3.54 2.44
C GLU A 88 -3.84 4.41 1.50
N LEU A 89 -2.51 4.28 1.55
CA LEU A 89 -1.58 5.06 0.73
C LEU A 89 -0.41 4.20 0.28
N VAL A 90 0.03 4.41 -0.97
CA VAL A 90 1.29 3.88 -1.51
C VAL A 90 2.08 5.04 -2.11
N CYS A 91 3.33 5.18 -1.69
CA CYS A 91 4.25 6.22 -2.19
C CYS A 91 5.57 5.58 -2.59
N PRO A 92 6.23 6.03 -3.67
CA PRO A 92 7.65 5.74 -3.85
C PRO A 92 8.43 6.36 -2.69
N ALA A 93 9.44 5.65 -2.18
CA ALA A 93 10.36 6.21 -1.19
C ALA A 93 11.33 7.22 -1.84
N GLU A 94 11.58 7.09 -3.15
CA GLU A 94 12.38 8.02 -3.93
C GLU A 94 11.71 9.40 -4.00
N GLY A 95 12.42 10.43 -3.51
CA GLY A 95 11.90 11.81 -3.45
C GLY A 95 11.03 12.13 -2.23
N MET A 96 10.84 11.18 -1.31
CA MET A 96 10.19 11.44 -0.03
C MET A 96 11.23 11.89 0.99
N GLU A 97 11.09 13.11 1.50
CA GLU A 97 11.90 13.66 2.58
C GLU A 97 11.02 14.24 3.69
N VAL A 98 11.50 14.14 4.92
CA VAL A 98 10.87 14.80 6.05
C VAL A 98 11.33 16.25 6.05
N ILE A 99 10.39 17.17 5.86
CA ILE A 99 10.65 18.61 5.91
C ILE A 99 10.16 19.20 7.22
N SER A 100 10.80 20.30 7.64
CA SER A 100 10.25 21.18 8.66
C SER A 100 8.92 21.76 8.20
N ASN A 101 8.08 22.18 9.15
CA ASN A 101 6.79 22.81 8.83
C ASN A 101 7.02 23.99 7.85
N PRO A 102 6.46 23.97 6.63
CA PRO A 102 6.73 24.99 5.62
C PRO A 102 5.98 26.31 5.87
N PHE A 103 5.14 26.37 6.91
CA PHE A 103 4.32 27.53 7.27
C PHE A 103 4.83 28.30 8.49
N VAL A 104 5.90 27.84 9.15
CA VAL A 104 6.60 28.69 10.12
C VAL A 104 7.49 29.66 9.34
N GLU A 105 7.32 30.97 9.56
CA GLU A 105 8.23 31.97 9.02
C GLU A 105 9.65 31.63 9.47
N ALA A 106 10.59 31.57 8.53
CA ALA A 106 12.00 31.44 8.85
C ALA A 106 12.42 32.73 9.58
N GLU A 107 12.85 32.61 10.84
CA GLU A 107 13.47 33.73 11.58
C GLU A 107 14.73 34.26 10.87
#